data_AF-A0A1H3VIX4-F1
#
_entry.id   AF-A0A1H3VIX4-F1
#
_cell.length_a   1.000
_cell.length_b   1.000
_cell.length_c   1.000
_cell.angle_alpha   90.00
_cell.angle_beta   90.00
_cell.angle_gamma   90.00
#
_symmetry.space_group_name_H-M   'P 1'
#
loop_
_entity.id
_entity.type
_entity.pdbx_description
1 polymer ?
#
loop_
_entity_poly.entity_id
_entity_poly.type
_entity_poly.pdbx_seq_one_letter_code
_entity_poly.pdbx_strand_id
1 'polypeptide(L)'
;MKKVFFGAAALLFSGALMAQEGLNANGTATNGSSATDPTVVAALPSAGGFWNNTGKSVQEGTNQKVYVGQAGANNSVLTMQDNGSGTGENKARIWQTGDVNNGFNDSGYGNAAEVRQSGTDNQSTTNQEGDFNEGLTLQGQKDDASSGNKARIDHGTGQQGEDNFAMIEQDGEDNSSRIVQQYDNSEARSIQEGDDNISDIRQNAGPDQSAGHLATTEQYGDDNVTRVRQYGSARNVSVSVQEGDNNKVNQNQTSNAVSGVGNNAEVTQGKATTNALGNSAYLFMNSNVDMITNGTMNVVNPSDDNLALQNQSGENNDGFIGQWGDGDGNYGEQNQSGKDNSAALIQNAYGNANGGNNYGRQDQSGENNMAGAAQLGFNHKLYQRQFGDDNTVYSTQRGNSNLVSTYQFADPGKGNAAHTAQRGQNNQILLVQKTGANSSGGHSYTVEQGLGGSPHSGNQANILQLGPDGNFATDAENCDFQAPQDLVCPPGLNDFDLDAPCVDTGSGC
;
A
#
# COMPACT_ATOMS: atom_id res chain seq x y z
N MET A 1 -7.46 -45.89 31.52
CA MET A 1 -7.18 -46.04 30.07
C MET A 1 -6.85 -44.66 29.54
N LYS A 2 -5.61 -44.47 29.09
CA LYS A 2 -5.05 -43.18 28.68
C LYS A 2 -5.44 -42.86 27.23
N LYS A 3 -5.53 -41.55 27.01
CA LYS A 3 -6.02 -40.78 25.87
C LYS A 3 -5.31 -41.14 24.55
N VAL A 4 -6.05 -41.10 23.45
CA VAL A 4 -5.54 -40.83 22.10
C VAL A 4 -6.52 -39.90 21.41
N PHE A 5 -6.12 -38.65 21.20
CA PHE A 5 -6.65 -37.79 20.15
C PHE A 5 -5.48 -36.94 19.64
N PHE A 6 -4.94 -37.32 18.50
CA PHE A 6 -4.05 -36.52 17.68
C PHE A 6 -4.51 -36.67 16.24
N GLY A 7 -4.55 -35.55 15.51
CA GLY A 7 -4.67 -35.54 14.05
C GLY A 7 -5.96 -34.89 13.55
N ALA A 8 -5.97 -33.55 13.51
CA ALA A 8 -6.85 -32.76 12.61
C ALA A 8 -6.62 -31.23 12.67
N ALA A 9 -5.79 -30.70 13.58
CA ALA A 9 -5.62 -29.24 13.69
C ALA A 9 -4.62 -28.63 12.69
N ALA A 10 -3.68 -29.41 12.14
CA ALA A 10 -2.68 -28.89 11.21
C ALA A 10 -3.12 -28.88 9.73
N LEU A 11 -4.20 -29.58 9.38
CA LEU A 11 -4.63 -29.77 7.97
C LEU A 11 -5.86 -28.93 7.56
N LEU A 12 -6.42 -28.12 8.47
CA LEU A 12 -7.58 -27.27 8.16
C LEU A 12 -7.20 -25.88 7.63
N PHE A 13 -5.91 -25.57 7.50
CA PHE A 13 -5.43 -24.23 7.12
C PHE A 13 -5.01 -24.08 5.66
N SER A 14 -4.99 -25.16 4.87
CA SER A 14 -4.58 -25.12 3.45
C SER A 14 -5.74 -25.25 2.45
N GLY A 15 -7.00 -25.06 2.85
CA GLY A 15 -8.11 -25.35 1.93
C GLY A 15 -9.50 -24.82 2.25
N ALA A 16 -9.67 -23.98 3.27
CA ALA A 16 -10.98 -23.41 3.59
C ALA A 16 -10.94 -21.89 3.51
N LEU A 17 -11.24 -21.39 2.31
CA LEU A 17 -11.91 -20.10 2.09
C LEU A 17 -11.15 -18.88 2.65
N MET A 18 -10.13 -18.42 1.92
CA MET A 18 -9.95 -16.97 1.74
C MET A 18 -11.04 -16.47 0.78
N ALA A 19 -12.31 -16.65 1.17
CA ALA A 19 -13.38 -15.83 0.68
C ALA A 19 -13.21 -14.50 1.41
N GLN A 20 -12.53 -13.57 0.72
CA GLN A 20 -12.94 -12.18 0.56
C GLN A 20 -13.79 -11.67 1.73
N GLU A 21 -13.20 -10.85 2.60
CA GLU A 21 -13.79 -9.68 3.28
C GLU A 21 -12.72 -9.04 4.18
N GLY A 22 -11.76 -8.38 3.56
CA GLY A 22 -10.89 -7.38 4.18
C GLY A 22 -10.77 -6.27 3.15
N LEU A 23 -11.51 -5.17 3.36
CA LEU A 23 -11.79 -4.11 2.36
C LEU A 23 -12.31 -4.67 1.03
N ASN A 24 -13.63 -4.54 0.85
CA ASN A 24 -14.43 -4.97 -0.30
C ASN A 24 -13.63 -4.96 -1.61
N ALA A 25 -13.75 -6.01 -2.43
CA ALA A 25 -13.03 -6.19 -3.70
C ALA A 25 -13.42 -5.17 -4.80
N ASN A 26 -13.86 -3.99 -4.39
CA ASN A 26 -14.41 -2.90 -5.16
C ASN A 26 -13.74 -1.54 -4.84
N GLY A 27 -12.58 -1.54 -4.17
CA GLY A 27 -11.72 -0.35 -4.04
C GLY A 27 -12.33 0.83 -3.28
N THR A 28 -13.40 0.64 -2.49
CA THR A 28 -14.10 1.75 -1.83
C THR A 28 -13.24 2.34 -0.72
N ALA A 29 -12.92 3.64 -0.85
CA ALA A 29 -12.23 4.42 0.17
C ALA A 29 -13.00 4.44 1.50
N THR A 30 -12.26 4.56 2.60
CA THR A 30 -12.81 4.57 3.96
C THR A 30 -13.52 5.88 4.31
N ASN A 31 -13.15 6.99 3.67
CA ASN A 31 -13.77 8.32 3.86
C ASN A 31 -13.84 9.16 2.55
N GLY A 32 -13.58 8.55 1.39
CA GLY A 32 -13.73 9.20 0.09
C GLY A 32 -15.18 9.24 -0.36
N SER A 33 -15.48 10.07 -1.36
CA SER A 33 -16.70 9.88 -2.13
C SER A 33 -16.74 8.43 -2.65
N SER A 34 -17.90 7.76 -2.54
CA SER A 34 -18.11 6.46 -3.20
C SER A 34 -17.63 6.58 -4.64
N ALA A 35 -16.93 5.56 -5.17
CA ALA A 35 -16.49 5.52 -6.57
C ALA A 35 -17.56 6.13 -7.48
N THR A 36 -17.34 7.37 -7.94
CA THR A 36 -18.20 7.97 -8.94
C THR A 36 -17.47 7.85 -10.24
N ASP A 37 -18.04 7.10 -11.17
CA ASP A 37 -17.57 7.10 -12.55
C ASP A 37 -17.61 8.55 -13.08
N PRO A 38 -16.68 8.93 -13.98
CA PRO A 38 -16.73 10.25 -14.61
C PRO A 38 -18.08 10.50 -15.26
N THR A 39 -18.58 11.73 -15.13
CA THR A 39 -19.85 12.12 -15.73
C THR A 39 -19.70 12.19 -17.25
N VAL A 40 -20.34 11.27 -17.96
CA VAL A 40 -20.36 11.27 -19.43
C VAL A 40 -21.23 12.41 -19.96
N VAL A 41 -20.65 13.29 -20.77
CA VAL A 41 -21.34 14.44 -21.36
C VAL A 41 -22.13 13.99 -22.58
N ALA A 42 -23.44 14.24 -22.56
CA ALA A 42 -24.29 13.96 -23.71
C ALA A 42 -23.95 14.85 -24.92
N ALA A 43 -24.02 14.27 -26.13
CA ALA A 43 -23.86 15.03 -27.36
C ALA A 43 -24.94 16.12 -27.48
N LEU A 44 -24.57 17.27 -28.04
CA LEU A 44 -25.52 18.34 -28.31
C LEU A 44 -26.56 17.90 -29.36
N PRO A 45 -27.85 18.32 -29.25
CA PRO A 45 -28.90 17.87 -30.17
C PRO A 45 -28.64 18.15 -31.66
N SER A 46 -27.79 19.13 -31.97
CA SER A 46 -27.39 19.51 -33.33
C SER A 46 -26.20 18.71 -33.87
N ALA A 47 -25.49 17.97 -33.03
CA ALA A 47 -24.39 17.11 -33.44
C ALA A 47 -24.96 15.78 -33.95
N GLY A 48 -25.01 15.60 -35.28
CA GLY A 48 -25.38 14.33 -35.90
C GLY A 48 -24.17 13.39 -36.00
N GLY A 49 -24.40 12.09 -35.88
CA GLY A 49 -23.38 11.05 -36.13
C GLY A 49 -23.19 10.08 -34.97
N PHE A 50 -22.71 8.89 -35.30
CA PHE A 50 -22.15 7.93 -34.34
C PHE A 50 -20.67 8.29 -34.14
N TRP A 51 -20.07 7.96 -32.99
CA TRP A 51 -18.61 8.07 -32.73
C TRP A 51 -18.08 9.50 -32.45
N ASN A 52 -18.94 10.45 -32.09
CA ASN A 52 -18.53 11.84 -31.83
C ASN A 52 -17.94 11.99 -30.41
N ASN A 53 -16.80 12.67 -30.30
CA ASN A 53 -16.32 13.13 -29.00
C ASN A 53 -17.27 14.20 -28.43
N THR A 54 -17.50 14.15 -27.12
CA THR A 54 -18.32 15.10 -26.38
C THR A 54 -17.49 15.78 -25.31
N GLY A 55 -17.92 16.98 -24.93
CA GLY A 55 -17.33 17.63 -23.78
C GLY A 55 -18.08 18.87 -23.34
N LYS A 56 -17.83 19.26 -22.09
CA LYS A 56 -18.35 20.48 -21.48
C LYS A 56 -17.30 21.04 -20.54
N SER A 57 -16.97 22.31 -20.71
CA SER A 57 -16.10 23.05 -19.81
C SER A 57 -16.86 24.23 -19.21
N VAL A 58 -16.94 24.26 -17.88
CA VAL A 58 -17.53 25.34 -17.08
C VAL A 58 -16.40 25.98 -16.30
N GLN A 59 -16.21 27.28 -16.49
CA GLN A 59 -15.18 28.09 -15.84
C GLN A 59 -15.88 29.31 -15.24
N GLU A 60 -16.18 29.25 -13.96
CA GLU A 60 -16.80 30.34 -13.21
C GLU A 60 -15.72 31.03 -12.36
N GLY A 61 -15.85 32.34 -12.13
CA GLY A 61 -14.87 33.11 -11.36
C GLY A 61 -13.72 33.70 -12.20
N THR A 62 -12.50 33.69 -11.66
CA THR A 62 -11.38 34.51 -12.16
C THR A 62 -10.21 33.66 -12.63
N ASN A 63 -9.69 33.99 -13.82
CA ASN A 63 -8.45 33.42 -14.40
C ASN A 63 -8.37 31.89 -14.51
N GLN A 64 -9.52 31.21 -14.51
CA GLN A 64 -9.57 29.77 -14.78
C GLN A 64 -9.07 29.48 -16.20
N LYS A 65 -8.31 28.38 -16.35
CA LYS A 65 -7.79 27.96 -17.66
C LYS A 65 -8.04 26.47 -17.89
N VAL A 66 -8.71 26.16 -18.99
CA VAL A 66 -8.89 24.79 -19.46
C VAL A 66 -8.30 24.60 -20.85
N TYR A 67 -7.54 23.50 -21.01
CA TYR A 67 -7.13 22.97 -22.30
C TYR A 67 -7.65 21.54 -22.46
N VAL A 68 -8.36 21.27 -23.55
CA VAL A 68 -8.87 19.94 -23.88
C VAL A 68 -8.46 19.58 -25.31
N GLY A 69 -7.74 18.47 -25.46
CA GLY A 69 -7.47 17.82 -26.74
C GLY A 69 -8.11 16.44 -26.78
N GLN A 70 -9.05 16.20 -27.71
CA GLN A 70 -9.68 14.90 -27.91
C GLN A 70 -9.46 14.42 -29.35
N ALA A 71 -8.83 13.27 -29.53
CA ALA A 71 -8.69 12.58 -30.80
C ALA A 71 -9.07 11.10 -30.66
N GLY A 72 -9.95 10.61 -31.52
CA GLY A 72 -10.61 9.31 -31.38
C GLY A 72 -12.12 9.44 -31.49
N ALA A 73 -12.85 8.45 -30.98
CA ALA A 73 -14.30 8.31 -31.10
C ALA A 73 -15.00 8.22 -29.74
N ASN A 74 -16.16 8.86 -29.57
CA ASN A 74 -16.98 8.77 -28.34
C ASN A 74 -16.24 9.12 -27.02
N ASN A 75 -15.15 9.87 -27.07
CA ASN A 75 -14.48 10.34 -25.85
C ASN A 75 -15.30 11.45 -25.19
N SER A 76 -15.35 11.47 -23.86
CA SER A 76 -16.10 12.45 -23.08
C SER A 76 -15.19 13.22 -22.13
N VAL A 77 -15.34 14.55 -22.11
CA VAL A 77 -14.64 15.43 -21.16
C VAL A 77 -15.61 16.33 -20.39
N LEU A 78 -15.55 16.32 -19.06
CA LEU A 78 -16.20 17.32 -18.22
C LEU A 78 -15.15 18.08 -17.41
N THR A 79 -15.14 19.41 -17.54
CA THR A 79 -14.37 20.27 -16.62
C THR A 79 -15.29 21.26 -15.92
N MET A 80 -15.16 21.36 -14.61
CA MET A 80 -15.84 22.37 -13.78
C MET A 80 -14.81 23.04 -12.89
N GLN A 81 -14.60 24.33 -13.10
CA GLN A 81 -13.68 25.14 -12.30
C GLN A 81 -14.43 26.34 -11.73
N ASP A 82 -14.28 26.59 -10.44
CA ASP A 82 -14.79 27.79 -9.77
C ASP A 82 -13.80 28.29 -8.71
N ASN A 83 -14.03 29.50 -8.20
CA ASN A 83 -13.16 30.10 -7.20
C ASN A 83 -13.34 29.48 -5.81
N GLY A 84 -14.45 28.78 -5.54
CA GLY A 84 -14.85 28.41 -4.18
C GLY A 84 -14.83 29.61 -3.24
N SER A 85 -14.15 29.43 -2.11
CA SER A 85 -13.82 30.50 -1.16
C SER A 85 -12.48 31.21 -1.47
N GLY A 86 -11.74 30.74 -2.48
CA GLY A 86 -10.45 31.25 -2.93
C GLY A 86 -10.51 32.33 -4.02
N THR A 87 -9.39 32.49 -4.75
CA THR A 87 -9.22 33.53 -5.79
C THR A 87 -9.28 33.02 -7.23
N GLY A 88 -9.43 31.71 -7.46
CA GLY A 88 -9.42 31.11 -8.79
C GLY A 88 -8.02 30.78 -9.29
N GLU A 89 -7.76 30.99 -10.59
CA GLU A 89 -6.51 30.58 -11.27
C GLU A 89 -6.29 29.05 -11.38
N ASN A 90 -7.36 28.27 -11.20
CA ASN A 90 -7.38 26.84 -11.40
C ASN A 90 -7.12 26.49 -12.87
N LYS A 91 -6.27 25.47 -13.10
CA LYS A 91 -5.84 25.02 -14.42
C LYS A 91 -6.12 23.53 -14.62
N ALA A 92 -6.77 23.21 -15.73
CA ALA A 92 -7.05 21.83 -16.14
C ALA A 92 -6.51 21.58 -17.55
N ARG A 93 -5.73 20.51 -17.71
CA ARG A 93 -5.23 20.03 -19.00
C ARG A 93 -5.70 18.60 -19.21
N ILE A 94 -6.48 18.36 -20.25
CA ILE A 94 -6.96 17.02 -20.60
C ILE A 94 -6.54 16.68 -22.01
N TRP A 95 -5.94 15.51 -22.18
CA TRP A 95 -5.50 14.97 -23.46
C TRP A 95 -5.99 13.53 -23.59
N GLN A 96 -6.91 13.29 -24.53
CA GLN A 96 -7.43 11.95 -24.85
C GLN A 96 -7.04 11.64 -26.29
N THR A 97 -6.22 10.60 -26.51
CA THR A 97 -5.77 10.18 -27.84
C THR A 97 -5.74 8.67 -27.98
N GLY A 98 -6.48 8.11 -28.94
CA GLY A 98 -6.19 6.77 -29.46
C GLY A 98 -5.02 6.75 -30.45
N ASP A 99 -4.45 5.58 -30.77
CA ASP A 99 -3.48 5.45 -31.88
C ASP A 99 -4.18 5.74 -33.21
N VAL A 100 -3.94 6.94 -33.73
CA VAL A 100 -4.53 7.37 -35.00
C VAL A 100 -3.67 6.89 -36.18
N ASN A 101 -3.49 5.57 -36.31
CA ASN A 101 -2.86 4.94 -37.48
C ASN A 101 -3.87 4.13 -38.31
N ASN A 102 -4.77 4.87 -38.96
CA ASN A 102 -5.28 4.68 -40.31
C ASN A 102 -5.69 3.25 -40.77
N GLY A 103 -6.53 2.57 -40.02
CA GLY A 103 -7.27 1.42 -40.51
C GLY A 103 -8.11 0.77 -39.44
N PHE A 104 -9.40 1.14 -39.37
CA PHE A 104 -10.49 0.47 -38.64
C PHE A 104 -10.07 -0.75 -37.79
N ASN A 105 -9.84 -0.52 -36.50
CA ASN A 105 -10.06 -1.42 -35.35
C ASN A 105 -9.59 -0.69 -34.07
N ASP A 106 -10.56 -0.05 -33.39
CA ASP A 106 -10.72 0.15 -31.95
C ASP A 106 -9.47 0.55 -31.13
N SER A 107 -9.11 1.84 -31.21
CA SER A 107 -8.36 2.53 -30.12
C SER A 107 -8.77 4.01 -30.03
N GLY A 108 -8.84 4.59 -28.83
CA GLY A 108 -9.44 5.90 -28.56
C GLY A 108 -10.98 5.94 -28.49
N TYR A 109 -11.63 4.82 -28.14
CA TYR A 109 -13.08 4.69 -27.98
C TYR A 109 -13.51 4.82 -26.52
N GLY A 110 -14.44 5.74 -26.25
CA GLY A 110 -15.18 5.75 -24.98
C GLY A 110 -14.37 6.17 -23.74
N ASN A 111 -13.21 6.82 -23.89
CA ASN A 111 -12.50 7.35 -22.72
C ASN A 111 -13.30 8.48 -22.07
N ALA A 112 -13.34 8.51 -20.75
CA ALA A 112 -14.01 9.55 -19.97
C ALA A 112 -13.01 10.23 -19.02
N ALA A 113 -12.97 11.55 -19.08
CA ALA A 113 -12.16 12.36 -18.17
C ALA A 113 -13.04 13.43 -17.51
N GLU A 114 -12.95 13.53 -16.19
CA GLU A 114 -13.62 14.55 -15.41
C GLU A 114 -12.64 15.27 -14.47
N VAL A 115 -12.68 16.60 -14.49
CA VAL A 115 -11.90 17.46 -13.59
C VAL A 115 -12.84 18.46 -12.92
N ARG A 116 -12.93 18.41 -11.59
CA ARG A 116 -13.61 19.42 -10.76
C ARG A 116 -12.60 20.08 -9.83
N GLN A 117 -12.48 21.41 -9.89
CA GLN A 117 -11.54 22.18 -9.08
C GLN A 117 -12.24 23.41 -8.49
N SER A 118 -12.18 23.54 -7.17
CA SER A 118 -12.62 24.73 -6.44
C SER A 118 -11.46 25.28 -5.61
N GLY A 119 -11.42 26.60 -5.41
CA GLY A 119 -10.35 27.26 -4.66
C GLY A 119 -9.32 27.97 -5.55
N THR A 120 -8.04 27.91 -5.18
CA THR A 120 -6.97 28.75 -5.76
C THR A 120 -5.84 27.93 -6.40
N ASP A 121 -5.37 28.31 -7.58
CA ASP A 121 -4.14 27.78 -8.22
C ASP A 121 -4.05 26.24 -8.35
N ASN A 122 -5.19 25.53 -8.28
CA ASN A 122 -5.19 24.07 -8.39
C ASN A 122 -4.89 23.64 -9.83
N GLN A 123 -4.05 22.62 -10.00
CA GLN A 123 -3.57 22.16 -11.30
C GLN A 123 -3.87 20.67 -11.50
N SER A 124 -4.50 20.34 -12.62
CA SER A 124 -4.79 18.96 -13.00
C SER A 124 -4.33 18.68 -14.43
N THR A 125 -3.71 17.53 -14.64
CA THR A 125 -3.40 16.97 -15.96
C THR A 125 -3.92 15.54 -16.08
N THR A 126 -4.76 15.27 -17.07
CA THR A 126 -5.23 13.91 -17.40
C THR A 126 -4.83 13.57 -18.83
N ASN A 127 -3.99 12.55 -19.00
CA ASN A 127 -3.63 11.98 -20.29
C ASN A 127 -4.18 10.56 -20.38
N GLN A 128 -4.97 10.27 -21.42
CA GLN A 128 -5.55 8.95 -21.66
C GLN A 128 -5.24 8.50 -23.09
N GLU A 129 -4.63 7.32 -23.20
CA GLU A 129 -4.43 6.58 -24.45
C GLU A 129 -5.12 5.20 -24.36
N GLY A 130 -5.64 4.68 -25.48
CA GLY A 130 -6.39 3.41 -25.52
C GLY A 130 -7.92 3.60 -25.43
N ASP A 131 -8.63 2.58 -24.95
CA ASP A 131 -10.10 2.51 -24.91
C ASP A 131 -10.67 2.45 -23.49
N PHE A 132 -11.87 3.00 -23.28
CA PHE A 132 -12.63 2.91 -22.03
C PHE A 132 -11.88 3.32 -20.76
N ASN A 133 -10.86 4.17 -20.87
CA ASN A 133 -10.15 4.65 -19.69
C ASN A 133 -10.94 5.77 -19.01
N GLU A 134 -11.01 5.72 -17.69
CA GLU A 134 -11.75 6.63 -16.83
C GLU A 134 -10.80 7.36 -15.87
N GLY A 135 -10.81 8.69 -15.93
CA GLY A 135 -9.93 9.54 -15.15
C GLY A 135 -10.72 10.61 -14.44
N LEU A 136 -10.67 10.62 -13.10
CA LEU A 136 -11.39 11.58 -12.27
C LEU A 136 -10.41 12.35 -11.39
N THR A 137 -10.42 13.68 -11.49
CA THR A 137 -9.74 14.58 -10.54
C THR A 137 -10.75 15.46 -9.83
N LEU A 138 -10.74 15.41 -8.50
CA LEU A 138 -11.52 16.24 -7.60
C LEU A 138 -10.55 17.03 -6.71
N GLN A 139 -10.57 18.35 -6.79
CA GLN A 139 -9.77 19.22 -5.92
C GLN A 139 -10.68 20.26 -5.27
N GLY A 140 -10.59 20.38 -3.95
CA GLY A 140 -11.40 21.32 -3.17
C GLY A 140 -12.91 21.03 -3.19
N GLN A 141 -13.29 19.76 -3.16
CA GLN A 141 -14.70 19.36 -3.15
C GLN A 141 -15.25 19.21 -1.72
N LYS A 142 -14.38 18.92 -0.75
CA LYS A 142 -14.72 18.94 0.69
C LYS A 142 -14.26 20.24 1.36
N ASP A 143 -13.20 20.86 0.83
CA ASP A 143 -12.73 22.19 1.24
C ASP A 143 -12.61 23.13 0.03
N ASP A 144 -13.59 24.01 -0.14
CA ASP A 144 -13.63 24.97 -1.26
C ASP A 144 -12.60 26.12 -1.14
N ALA A 145 -11.77 26.11 -0.09
CA ALA A 145 -10.60 26.97 0.06
C ALA A 145 -9.29 26.30 -0.40
N SER A 146 -9.33 25.07 -0.90
CA SER A 146 -8.15 24.31 -1.35
C SER A 146 -7.25 25.09 -2.32
N SER A 147 -5.94 25.04 -2.10
CA SER A 147 -4.97 25.86 -2.81
C SER A 147 -3.75 25.08 -3.30
N GLY A 148 -3.27 25.36 -4.52
CA GLY A 148 -1.98 24.86 -5.01
C GLY A 148 -1.90 23.34 -5.25
N ASN A 149 -3.00 22.60 -5.12
CA ASN A 149 -2.99 21.15 -5.29
C ASN A 149 -2.67 20.75 -6.73
N LYS A 150 -1.88 19.69 -6.90
CA LYS A 150 -1.40 19.19 -8.19
C LYS A 150 -1.78 17.73 -8.37
N ALA A 151 -2.52 17.46 -9.44
CA ALA A 151 -2.96 16.12 -9.82
C ALA A 151 -2.47 15.76 -11.22
N ARG A 152 -1.98 14.53 -11.39
CA ARG A 152 -1.63 13.98 -12.70
C ARG A 152 -2.08 12.53 -12.86
N ILE A 153 -2.89 12.28 -13.88
CA ILE A 153 -3.32 10.95 -14.30
C ILE A 153 -2.74 10.67 -15.69
N ASP A 154 -2.00 9.57 -15.85
CA ASP A 154 -1.54 9.06 -17.15
C ASP A 154 -2.02 7.60 -17.34
N HIS A 155 -2.94 7.36 -18.29
CA HIS A 155 -3.37 6.03 -18.71
C HIS A 155 -2.79 5.65 -20.06
N GLY A 156 -2.38 4.38 -20.20
CA GLY A 156 -2.17 3.73 -21.50
C GLY A 156 -0.96 4.21 -22.31
N THR A 157 -0.12 5.10 -21.76
CA THR A 157 0.98 5.74 -22.50
C THR A 157 1.89 4.70 -23.15
N GLY A 158 1.80 4.56 -24.48
CA GLY A 158 2.68 3.70 -25.29
C GLY A 158 2.27 2.23 -25.47
N GLN A 159 1.04 1.82 -25.12
CA GLN A 159 0.60 0.41 -25.21
C GLN A 159 -0.90 0.14 -25.48
N GLN A 160 -1.75 1.16 -25.69
CA GLN A 160 -3.21 0.99 -25.89
C GLN A 160 -3.93 0.32 -24.72
N GLY A 161 -3.65 0.74 -23.48
CA GLY A 161 -4.32 0.18 -22.31
C GLY A 161 -5.85 0.39 -22.34
N GLU A 162 -6.61 -0.65 -22.01
CA GLU A 162 -8.07 -0.64 -21.97
C GLU A 162 -8.62 -0.73 -20.52
N ASP A 163 -9.83 -0.20 -20.29
CA ASP A 163 -10.59 -0.38 -19.03
C ASP A 163 -9.83 0.02 -17.73
N ASN A 164 -8.98 1.05 -17.79
CA ASN A 164 -8.31 1.56 -16.58
C ASN A 164 -9.13 2.64 -15.90
N PHE A 165 -9.15 2.61 -14.56
CA PHE A 165 -9.77 3.63 -13.72
C PHE A 165 -8.72 4.29 -12.81
N ALA A 166 -8.68 5.63 -12.83
CA ALA A 166 -7.88 6.43 -11.91
C ALA A 166 -8.69 7.55 -11.28
N MET A 167 -8.58 7.70 -9.96
CA MET A 167 -9.20 8.77 -9.20
C MET A 167 -8.19 9.46 -8.29
N ILE A 168 -8.17 10.79 -8.35
CA ILE A 168 -7.43 11.65 -7.44
C ILE A 168 -8.43 12.60 -6.75
N GLU A 169 -8.49 12.57 -5.44
CA GLU A 169 -9.24 13.49 -4.58
C GLU A 169 -8.25 14.21 -3.65
N GLN A 170 -8.18 15.54 -3.68
CA GLN A 170 -7.27 16.32 -2.85
C GLN A 170 -8.02 17.52 -2.25
N ASP A 171 -7.94 17.66 -0.93
CA ASP A 171 -8.48 18.79 -0.19
C ASP A 171 -7.40 19.32 0.78
N GLY A 172 -7.15 20.63 0.76
CA GLY A 172 -6.08 21.29 1.53
C GLY A 172 -5.10 22.08 0.66
N GLU A 173 -3.87 22.30 1.14
CA GLU A 173 -2.84 23.10 0.46
C GLU A 173 -1.68 22.24 -0.11
N ASP A 174 -1.23 22.56 -1.33
CA ASP A 174 0.01 22.04 -1.94
C ASP A 174 0.15 20.51 -2.05
N ASN A 175 -0.95 19.74 -1.95
CA ASN A 175 -0.90 18.29 -2.14
C ASN A 175 -0.52 17.91 -3.58
N SER A 176 0.27 16.85 -3.75
CA SER A 176 0.74 16.37 -5.05
C SER A 176 0.43 14.88 -5.25
N SER A 177 -0.45 14.56 -6.19
CA SER A 177 -0.80 13.17 -6.53
C SER A 177 -0.52 12.84 -7.99
N ARG A 178 0.10 11.67 -8.22
CA ARG A 178 0.39 11.12 -9.54
C ARG A 178 -0.06 9.67 -9.64
N ILE A 179 -0.85 9.37 -10.67
CA ILE A 179 -1.24 8.01 -11.04
C ILE A 179 -0.75 7.73 -12.46
N VAL A 180 -0.05 6.61 -12.64
CA VAL A 180 0.38 6.10 -13.95
C VAL A 180 -0.04 4.64 -14.09
N GLN A 181 -0.91 4.36 -15.06
CA GLN A 181 -1.40 3.01 -15.38
C GLN A 181 -1.03 2.63 -16.81
N GLN A 182 -0.34 1.51 -16.97
CA GLN A 182 0.05 0.93 -18.26
C GLN A 182 -0.62 -0.44 -18.42
N TYR A 183 -1.03 -0.76 -19.65
CA TYR A 183 -1.87 -1.93 -20.00
C TYR A 183 -3.27 -1.81 -19.39
N ASP A 184 -3.95 -2.92 -19.15
CA ASP A 184 -5.41 -2.93 -18.97
C ASP A 184 -5.85 -3.12 -17.53
N ASN A 185 -7.15 -2.89 -17.30
CA ASN A 185 -7.92 -3.33 -16.13
C ASN A 185 -7.38 -2.82 -14.78
N SER A 186 -6.52 -1.80 -14.78
CA SER A 186 -5.90 -1.28 -13.57
C SER A 186 -6.81 -0.25 -12.90
N GLU A 187 -6.91 -0.34 -11.58
CA GLU A 187 -7.67 0.58 -10.73
C GLU A 187 -6.72 1.25 -9.72
N ALA A 188 -6.70 2.57 -9.70
CA ALA A 188 -5.87 3.36 -8.79
C ALA A 188 -6.65 4.51 -8.17
N ARG A 189 -6.48 4.69 -6.86
CA ARG A 189 -7.14 5.75 -6.09
C ARG A 189 -6.15 6.44 -5.16
N SER A 190 -6.17 7.76 -5.17
CA SER A 190 -5.40 8.60 -4.27
C SER A 190 -6.30 9.64 -3.63
N ILE A 191 -6.35 9.64 -2.30
CA ILE A 191 -7.09 10.60 -1.49
C ILE A 191 -6.12 11.28 -0.52
N GLN A 192 -6.11 12.60 -0.52
CA GLN A 192 -5.23 13.41 0.34
C GLN A 192 -6.06 14.52 0.99
N GLU A 193 -6.13 14.52 2.31
CA GLU A 193 -6.78 15.56 3.11
C GLU A 193 -5.74 16.15 4.09
N GLY A 194 -5.37 17.41 3.92
CA GLY A 194 -4.30 18.08 4.68
C GLY A 194 -3.32 18.80 3.77
N ASP A 195 -2.13 19.13 4.26
CA ASP A 195 -1.17 19.96 3.52
C ASP A 195 0.09 19.17 3.10
N ASP A 196 0.69 19.54 1.96
CA ASP A 196 1.98 19.02 1.48
C ASP A 196 2.06 17.47 1.30
N ASN A 197 0.93 16.76 1.22
CA ASN A 197 0.93 15.31 1.04
C ASN A 197 1.34 14.91 -0.38
N ILE A 198 2.13 13.84 -0.51
CA ILE A 198 2.58 13.31 -1.80
C ILE A 198 2.14 11.86 -1.99
N SER A 199 1.47 11.57 -3.11
CA SER A 199 1.11 10.21 -3.54
C SER A 199 1.59 9.91 -4.96
N ASP A 200 2.32 8.80 -5.15
CA ASP A 200 2.78 8.31 -6.46
C ASP A 200 2.41 6.84 -6.63
N ILE A 201 1.41 6.58 -7.48
CA ILE A 201 0.96 5.23 -7.83
C ILE A 201 1.42 4.92 -9.26
N ARG A 202 2.18 3.84 -9.42
CA ARG A 202 2.52 3.27 -10.72
C ARG A 202 2.12 1.81 -10.81
N GLN A 203 1.21 1.52 -11.75
CA GLN A 203 0.77 0.18 -12.08
C GLN A 203 1.20 -0.14 -13.52
N ASN A 204 1.95 -1.22 -13.69
CA ASN A 204 2.30 -1.76 -15.00
C ASN A 204 1.86 -3.22 -15.03
N ALA A 205 0.64 -3.41 -15.54
CA ALA A 205 -0.01 -4.71 -15.59
C ALA A 205 0.34 -5.46 -16.88
N GLY A 206 1.57 -5.36 -17.40
CA GLY A 206 1.92 -6.01 -18.65
C GLY A 206 1.88 -7.55 -18.57
N PRO A 207 1.58 -8.24 -19.68
CA PRO A 207 1.24 -7.72 -21.01
C PRO A 207 -0.25 -7.35 -21.15
N ASP A 208 -0.64 -6.92 -22.35
CA ASP A 208 -2.05 -6.73 -22.77
C ASP A 208 -2.95 -7.91 -22.37
N GLN A 209 -4.20 -7.63 -22.01
CA GLN A 209 -5.22 -8.54 -21.47
C GLN A 209 -4.86 -9.18 -20.11
N SER A 210 -4.10 -8.47 -19.28
CA SER A 210 -3.82 -8.91 -17.92
C SER A 210 -5.02 -8.71 -16.98
N ALA A 211 -4.89 -9.22 -15.75
CA ALA A 211 -5.89 -9.04 -14.71
C ALA A 211 -5.93 -7.60 -14.13
N GLY A 212 -5.04 -6.71 -14.58
CA GLY A 212 -4.87 -5.37 -14.02
C GLY A 212 -4.29 -5.38 -12.60
N HIS A 213 -4.22 -4.21 -11.97
CA HIS A 213 -3.76 -4.04 -10.60
C HIS A 213 -4.74 -3.18 -9.80
N LEU A 214 -4.72 -3.28 -8.47
CA LEU A 214 -5.50 -2.41 -7.58
C LEU A 214 -4.57 -1.69 -6.60
N ALA A 215 -4.69 -0.37 -6.52
CA ALA A 215 -3.93 0.45 -5.57
C ALA A 215 -4.84 1.52 -4.96
N THR A 216 -4.89 1.56 -3.63
CA THR A 216 -5.57 2.62 -2.88
C THR A 216 -4.59 3.28 -1.91
N THR A 217 -4.54 4.61 -1.97
CA THR A 217 -3.74 5.44 -1.06
C THR A 217 -4.64 6.49 -0.41
N GLU A 218 -4.63 6.56 0.91
CA GLU A 218 -5.34 7.57 1.70
C GLU A 218 -4.37 8.22 2.69
N GLN A 219 -4.34 9.55 2.71
CA GLN A 219 -3.47 10.35 3.57
C GLN A 219 -4.31 11.43 4.24
N TYR A 220 -4.31 11.45 5.57
CA TYR A 220 -5.00 12.43 6.41
C TYR A 220 -4.00 13.06 7.38
N GLY A 221 -3.75 14.36 7.26
CA GLY A 221 -2.69 15.09 7.97
C GLY A 221 -1.67 15.69 7.00
N ASP A 222 -0.51 16.11 7.49
CA ASP A 222 0.44 16.92 6.73
C ASP A 222 1.72 16.14 6.37
N ASP A 223 2.39 16.51 5.27
CA ASP A 223 3.70 15.95 4.86
C ASP A 223 3.75 14.41 4.68
N ASN A 224 2.60 13.73 4.52
CA ASN A 224 2.60 12.28 4.33
C ASN A 224 3.02 11.90 2.92
N VAL A 225 3.77 10.81 2.78
CA VAL A 225 4.28 10.33 1.49
C VAL A 225 3.87 8.88 1.25
N THR A 226 3.20 8.61 0.12
CA THR A 226 2.90 7.25 -0.33
C THR A 226 3.49 7.00 -1.70
N ARG A 227 4.12 5.82 -1.86
CA ARG A 227 4.68 5.38 -3.14
C ARG A 227 4.32 3.92 -3.39
N VAL A 228 3.50 3.67 -4.39
CA VAL A 228 3.06 2.34 -4.80
C VAL A 228 3.65 1.99 -6.17
N ARG A 229 4.27 0.81 -6.27
CA ARG A 229 4.71 0.20 -7.53
C ARG A 229 4.17 -1.21 -7.63
N GLN A 230 3.40 -1.48 -8.67
CA GLN A 230 2.90 -2.82 -8.98
C GLN A 230 3.30 -3.21 -10.40
N TYR A 231 3.89 -4.39 -10.53
CA TYR A 231 4.36 -4.94 -11.81
C TYR A 231 3.90 -6.39 -11.99
N GLY A 232 3.66 -6.80 -13.23
CA GLY A 232 3.38 -8.17 -13.63
C GLY A 232 1.95 -8.39 -14.11
N SER A 233 1.63 -9.60 -14.56
CA SER A 233 0.34 -9.90 -15.20
C SER A 233 -0.79 -10.30 -14.25
N ALA A 234 -0.45 -10.75 -13.04
CA ALA A 234 -1.44 -11.10 -12.01
C ALA A 234 -1.82 -9.90 -11.15
N ARG A 235 -3.03 -9.94 -10.60
CA ARG A 235 -3.60 -8.80 -9.87
C ARG A 235 -2.92 -8.57 -8.54
N ASN A 236 -1.96 -7.64 -8.50
CA ASN A 236 -1.42 -7.11 -7.26
C ASN A 236 -2.45 -6.16 -6.63
N VAL A 237 -2.56 -6.20 -5.31
CA VAL A 237 -3.41 -5.33 -4.50
C VAL A 237 -2.54 -4.60 -3.50
N SER A 238 -2.62 -3.27 -3.46
CA SER A 238 -1.98 -2.46 -2.44
C SER A 238 -2.97 -1.52 -1.78
N VAL A 239 -2.89 -1.43 -0.46
CA VAL A 239 -3.64 -0.48 0.34
C VAL A 239 -2.66 0.22 1.28
N SER A 240 -2.66 1.55 1.25
CA SER A 240 -1.90 2.40 2.15
C SER A 240 -2.83 3.42 2.79
N VAL A 241 -2.88 3.46 4.12
CA VAL A 241 -3.70 4.42 4.87
C VAL A 241 -2.82 5.08 5.92
N GLN A 242 -2.68 6.40 5.86
CA GLN A 242 -1.88 7.20 6.78
C GLN A 242 -2.77 8.25 7.44
N GLU A 243 -2.83 8.24 8.76
CA GLU A 243 -3.50 9.25 9.59
C GLU A 243 -2.45 9.77 10.58
N GLY A 244 -2.03 11.03 10.44
CA GLY A 244 -0.76 11.49 11.02
C GLY A 244 -0.04 12.47 10.13
N ASP A 245 1.05 13.01 10.65
CA ASP A 245 1.95 13.87 9.90
C ASP A 245 3.27 13.13 9.60
N ASN A 246 3.95 13.50 8.51
CA ASN A 246 5.29 13.01 8.17
C ASN A 246 5.41 11.48 7.99
N ASN A 247 4.30 10.77 7.81
CA ASN A 247 4.36 9.32 7.58
C ASN A 247 4.84 9.00 6.17
N LYS A 248 5.54 7.87 6.02
CA LYS A 248 6.04 7.41 4.71
C LYS A 248 5.76 5.94 4.50
N VAL A 249 5.17 5.64 3.34
CA VAL A 249 4.87 4.28 2.90
C VAL A 249 5.44 4.01 1.51
N ASN A 250 6.22 2.93 1.39
CA ASN A 250 6.69 2.39 0.13
C ASN A 250 6.18 0.95 -0.03
N GLN A 251 5.30 0.71 -1.00
CA GLN A 251 4.83 -0.62 -1.38
C GLN A 251 5.32 -0.97 -2.78
N ASN A 252 6.12 -2.04 -2.91
CA ASN A 252 6.59 -2.55 -4.19
C ASN A 252 6.19 -4.02 -4.34
N GLN A 253 5.37 -4.31 -5.35
CA GLN A 253 4.87 -5.65 -5.64
C GLN A 253 5.25 -6.03 -7.07
N THR A 254 5.90 -7.18 -7.24
CA THR A 254 6.23 -7.74 -8.56
C THR A 254 5.69 -9.15 -8.63
N SER A 255 4.63 -9.36 -9.41
CA SER A 255 4.11 -10.69 -9.63
C SER A 255 4.79 -11.38 -10.80
N ASN A 256 5.21 -12.61 -10.58
CA ASN A 256 5.69 -13.50 -11.63
C ASN A 256 4.62 -14.51 -12.08
N ALA A 257 3.41 -14.44 -11.51
CA ALA A 257 2.30 -15.30 -11.89
C ALA A 257 1.80 -14.94 -13.29
N VAL A 258 1.70 -15.96 -14.14
CA VAL A 258 1.19 -15.84 -15.52
C VAL A 258 -0.34 -15.68 -15.54
N SER A 259 -1.03 -16.09 -14.47
CA SER A 259 -2.48 -15.92 -14.25
C SER A 259 -2.81 -16.17 -12.77
N GLY A 260 -3.84 -15.51 -12.22
CA GLY A 260 -4.31 -15.74 -10.85
C GLY A 260 -4.18 -14.53 -9.92
N VAL A 261 -4.07 -14.80 -8.61
CA VAL A 261 -3.97 -13.80 -7.55
C VAL A 261 -2.51 -13.32 -7.46
N GLY A 262 -2.31 -12.00 -7.56
CA GLY A 262 -1.00 -11.38 -7.35
C GLY A 262 -0.66 -11.25 -5.87
N ASN A 263 0.22 -10.32 -5.52
CA ASN A 263 0.57 -10.09 -4.11
C ASN A 263 -0.42 -9.10 -3.45
N ASN A 264 -0.60 -9.19 -2.13
CA ASN A 264 -1.40 -8.28 -1.32
C ASN A 264 -0.51 -7.55 -0.30
N ALA A 265 -0.49 -6.22 -0.35
CA ALA A 265 0.31 -5.37 0.53
C ALA A 265 -0.62 -4.36 1.22
N GLU A 266 -0.72 -4.42 2.54
CA GLU A 266 -1.45 -3.43 3.33
C GLU A 266 -0.52 -2.77 4.35
N VAL A 267 -0.55 -1.43 4.36
CA VAL A 267 0.04 -0.60 5.40
C VAL A 267 -1.01 0.33 5.98
N THR A 268 -1.07 0.36 7.32
CA THR A 268 -1.89 1.31 8.05
C THR A 268 -1.06 2.00 9.14
N GLN A 269 -1.06 3.32 9.14
CA GLN A 269 -0.41 4.17 10.12
C GLN A 269 -1.44 5.09 10.77
N GLY A 270 -1.56 5.06 12.10
CA GLY A 270 -2.49 5.90 12.88
C GLY A 270 -3.97 5.49 12.84
N LYS A 271 -4.42 4.81 11.78
CA LYS A 271 -5.84 4.41 11.64
C LYS A 271 -6.13 3.01 12.16
N ALA A 272 -7.30 2.80 12.76
CA ALA A 272 -7.75 1.46 13.13
C ALA A 272 -8.35 0.74 11.91
N THR A 273 -7.57 -0.08 11.19
CA THR A 273 -8.11 -0.91 10.11
C THR A 273 -8.41 -2.34 10.57
N THR A 274 -9.49 -2.90 10.02
CA THR A 274 -9.82 -4.32 10.11
C THR A 274 -9.17 -5.05 8.95
N ASN A 275 -7.90 -5.43 9.08
CA ASN A 275 -7.26 -6.35 8.14
C ASN A 275 -7.39 -7.80 8.64
N ALA A 276 -7.78 -8.73 7.75
CA ALA A 276 -7.98 -10.13 8.13
C ALA A 276 -6.67 -10.81 8.56
N LEU A 277 -5.55 -10.53 7.87
CA LEU A 277 -4.23 -11.06 8.21
C LEU A 277 -3.71 -10.48 9.54
N GLY A 278 -3.71 -9.16 9.68
CA GLY A 278 -3.32 -8.46 10.92
C GLY A 278 -4.14 -8.91 12.12
N ASN A 279 -5.46 -9.02 11.97
CA ASN A 279 -6.36 -9.46 13.04
C ASN A 279 -6.15 -10.94 13.39
N SER A 280 -5.99 -11.82 12.39
CA SER A 280 -5.71 -13.24 12.64
C SER A 280 -4.35 -13.46 13.32
N ALA A 281 -3.30 -12.79 12.85
CA ALA A 281 -1.97 -12.82 13.47
C ALA A 281 -2.00 -12.27 14.90
N TYR A 282 -2.73 -11.18 15.12
CA TYR A 282 -2.93 -10.60 16.45
C TYR A 282 -3.63 -11.56 17.41
N LEU A 283 -4.78 -12.13 17.02
CA LEU A 283 -5.55 -13.08 17.83
C LEU A 283 -4.73 -14.33 18.17
N PHE A 284 -3.95 -14.81 17.19
CA PHE A 284 -3.04 -15.93 17.39
C PHE A 284 -1.98 -15.60 18.45
N MET A 285 -1.27 -14.47 18.28
CA MET A 285 -0.24 -14.04 19.24
C MET A 285 -0.83 -13.84 20.64
N ASN A 286 -2.02 -13.24 20.73
CA ASN A 286 -2.70 -13.00 21.99
C ASN A 286 -3.04 -14.28 22.77
N SER A 287 -3.46 -15.32 22.05
CA SER A 287 -3.94 -16.56 22.66
C SER A 287 -2.81 -17.58 22.89
N ASN A 288 -1.75 -17.55 22.07
CA ASN A 288 -0.75 -18.62 22.02
C ASN A 288 0.69 -18.18 22.35
N VAL A 289 0.99 -16.88 22.35
CA VAL A 289 2.36 -16.37 22.57
C VAL A 289 2.44 -15.49 23.81
N ASP A 290 1.73 -14.37 23.81
CA ASP A 290 1.66 -13.48 24.97
C ASP A 290 0.31 -12.75 25.01
N MET A 291 -0.23 -12.53 26.21
CA MET A 291 -1.41 -11.68 26.39
C MET A 291 -1.03 -10.22 26.11
N ILE A 292 -1.26 -9.82 24.86
CA ILE A 292 -0.98 -8.49 24.28
C ILE A 292 -2.17 -7.50 24.33
N THR A 293 -3.35 -7.96 24.75
CA THR A 293 -4.61 -7.17 24.86
C THR A 293 -4.66 -6.29 26.12
N ASN A 294 -3.53 -5.98 26.75
CA ASN A 294 -3.55 -5.21 27.99
C ASN A 294 -3.74 -3.72 27.71
N GLY A 295 -5.00 -3.28 27.66
CA GLY A 295 -5.40 -1.90 27.42
C GLY A 295 -6.49 -1.82 26.36
N THR A 296 -7.00 -0.62 26.12
CA THR A 296 -7.75 -0.34 24.90
C THR A 296 -6.81 -0.41 23.71
N MET A 297 -7.35 -0.70 22.52
CA MET A 297 -6.60 -0.48 21.28
C MET A 297 -6.15 0.98 21.28
N ASN A 298 -4.92 1.24 20.88
CA ASN A 298 -4.44 2.59 20.63
C ASN A 298 -5.11 3.07 19.33
N VAL A 299 -6.39 3.44 19.46
CA VAL A 299 -7.19 4.15 18.44
C VAL A 299 -6.92 5.66 18.54
N VAL A 300 -5.71 6.04 18.99
CA VAL A 300 -5.44 7.40 19.46
C VAL A 300 -4.69 8.15 18.38
N ASN A 301 -5.42 9.01 17.65
CA ASN A 301 -4.95 10.19 16.92
C ASN A 301 -3.84 10.00 15.86
N PRO A 302 -3.59 11.01 15.01
CA PRO A 302 -2.45 11.08 14.10
C PRO A 302 -1.19 10.44 14.71
N SER A 303 -0.61 9.47 14.00
CA SER A 303 0.65 8.83 14.38
C SER A 303 1.71 9.36 13.43
N ASP A 304 2.74 9.99 13.96
CA ASP A 304 3.67 10.76 13.13
C ASP A 304 4.98 10.00 12.87
N ASP A 305 5.69 10.42 11.82
CA ASP A 305 7.04 9.96 11.49
C ASP A 305 7.18 8.45 11.23
N ASN A 306 6.08 7.72 10.99
CA ASN A 306 6.17 6.29 10.77
C ASN A 306 6.70 5.98 9.37
N LEU A 307 7.53 4.94 9.30
CA LEU A 307 8.18 4.50 8.08
C LEU A 307 7.82 3.04 7.83
N ALA A 308 7.17 2.75 6.70
CA ALA A 308 6.76 1.40 6.32
C ALA A 308 7.22 1.03 4.90
N LEU A 309 8.00 -0.05 4.78
CA LEU A 309 8.48 -0.61 3.52
C LEU A 309 7.95 -2.03 3.34
N GLN A 310 7.20 -2.28 2.27
CA GLN A 310 6.79 -3.61 1.86
C GLN A 310 7.32 -3.92 0.46
N ASN A 311 8.08 -4.99 0.33
CA ASN A 311 8.58 -5.53 -0.94
C ASN A 311 8.11 -6.97 -1.10
N GLN A 312 7.31 -7.25 -2.13
CA GLN A 312 6.77 -8.58 -2.41
C GLN A 312 7.10 -9.00 -3.83
N SER A 313 7.71 -10.18 -3.99
CA SER A 313 8.04 -10.76 -5.29
C SER A 313 7.54 -12.19 -5.38
N GLY A 314 6.77 -12.51 -6.43
CA GLY A 314 6.25 -13.85 -6.68
C GLY A 314 4.73 -13.89 -6.71
N GLU A 315 4.12 -14.90 -6.08
CA GLU A 315 2.69 -15.20 -6.24
C GLU A 315 2.00 -15.27 -4.88
N ASN A 316 0.86 -14.58 -4.73
CA ASN A 316 0.02 -14.65 -3.54
C ASN A 316 0.74 -14.42 -2.19
N ASN A 317 1.76 -13.55 -2.16
CA ASN A 317 2.34 -13.12 -0.89
C ASN A 317 1.44 -12.07 -0.24
N ASP A 318 1.17 -12.20 1.06
CA ASP A 318 0.33 -11.32 1.85
C ASP A 318 1.16 -10.64 2.96
N GLY A 319 1.08 -9.31 3.02
CA GLY A 319 1.90 -8.48 3.89
C GLY A 319 1.04 -7.43 4.57
N PHE A 320 1.13 -7.35 5.89
CA PHE A 320 0.45 -6.36 6.71
C PHE A 320 1.44 -5.66 7.65
N ILE A 321 1.52 -4.32 7.57
CA ILE A 321 2.19 -3.49 8.57
C ILE A 321 1.16 -2.54 9.18
N GLY A 322 0.94 -2.67 10.50
CA GLY A 322 0.14 -1.74 11.27
C GLY A 322 1.01 -1.00 12.29
N GLN A 323 1.05 0.32 12.22
CA GLN A 323 1.84 1.16 13.14
C GLN A 323 0.93 2.18 13.80
N TRP A 324 1.01 2.23 15.12
CA TRP A 324 0.24 3.14 15.96
C TRP A 324 1.16 3.77 17.02
N GLY A 325 0.60 4.73 17.74
CA GLY A 325 1.26 5.43 18.84
C GLY A 325 1.92 6.73 18.39
N ASP A 326 1.96 7.67 19.33
CA ASP A 326 2.36 9.07 19.16
C ASP A 326 3.73 9.33 19.81
N GLY A 327 4.66 8.38 19.64
CA GLY A 327 6.06 8.52 20.08
C GLY A 327 6.96 8.94 18.92
N ASP A 328 8.29 8.84 19.09
CA ASP A 328 9.21 8.90 17.94
C ASP A 328 8.77 7.82 16.93
N GLY A 329 8.57 8.13 15.64
CA GLY A 329 7.91 7.21 14.69
C GLY A 329 8.44 5.77 14.64
N ASN A 330 7.59 4.82 14.23
CA ASN A 330 7.97 3.41 14.13
C ASN A 330 8.52 3.07 12.74
N TYR A 331 9.46 2.13 12.69
CA TYR A 331 10.00 1.55 11.45
C TYR A 331 9.51 0.11 11.26
N GLY A 332 8.87 -0.15 10.12
CA GLY A 332 8.42 -1.47 9.68
C GLY A 332 8.95 -1.81 8.29
N GLU A 333 9.56 -2.97 8.14
CA GLU A 333 10.04 -3.48 6.86
C GLU A 333 9.63 -4.94 6.65
N GLN A 334 9.01 -5.25 5.52
CA GLN A 334 8.66 -6.61 5.10
C GLN A 334 9.20 -6.89 3.70
N ASN A 335 10.02 -7.93 3.57
CA ASN A 335 10.54 -8.41 2.29
C ASN A 335 10.11 -9.87 2.10
N GLN A 336 9.23 -10.14 1.14
CA GLN A 336 8.71 -11.47 0.85
C GLN A 336 9.04 -11.87 -0.59
N SER A 337 9.66 -13.04 -0.79
CA SER A 337 9.92 -13.60 -2.10
C SER A 337 9.47 -15.06 -2.20
N GLY A 338 8.74 -15.41 -3.26
CA GLY A 338 8.25 -16.77 -3.48
C GLY A 338 6.73 -16.82 -3.52
N LYS A 339 6.14 -17.89 -2.99
CA LYS A 339 4.69 -18.14 -3.09
C LYS A 339 4.02 -18.25 -1.73
N ASP A 340 2.81 -17.72 -1.60
CA ASP A 340 1.95 -17.93 -0.42
C ASP A 340 2.60 -17.54 0.92
N ASN A 341 3.56 -16.60 0.93
CA ASN A 341 4.17 -16.14 2.19
C ASN A 341 3.29 -15.10 2.86
N SER A 342 3.23 -15.14 4.19
CA SER A 342 2.40 -14.25 5.01
C SER A 342 3.24 -13.57 6.10
N ALA A 343 3.21 -12.23 6.16
CA ALA A 343 3.95 -11.44 7.13
C ALA A 343 3.04 -10.38 7.77
N ALA A 344 2.98 -10.36 9.09
CA ALA A 344 2.25 -9.38 9.87
C ALA A 344 3.17 -8.73 10.90
N LEU A 345 3.26 -7.41 10.86
CA LEU A 345 3.98 -6.58 11.83
C LEU A 345 3.02 -5.57 12.45
N ILE A 346 2.90 -5.58 13.77
CA ILE A 346 1.97 -4.77 14.55
C ILE A 346 2.77 -3.99 15.59
N GLN A 347 2.76 -2.66 15.52
CA GLN A 347 3.54 -1.79 16.41
C GLN A 347 2.61 -0.86 17.17
N ASN A 348 2.61 -0.96 18.50
CA ASN A 348 1.79 -0.23 19.47
C ASN A 348 0.28 -0.23 19.19
N ALA A 349 -0.29 -1.30 18.60
CA ALA A 349 -1.75 -1.42 18.48
C ALA A 349 -2.49 -1.38 19.83
N TYR A 350 -1.81 -1.72 20.92
CA TYR A 350 -2.32 -1.73 22.30
C TYR A 350 -1.22 -1.29 23.27
N GLY A 351 -1.59 -0.90 24.48
CA GLY A 351 -0.64 -0.60 25.55
C GLY A 351 -0.41 0.90 25.73
N ASN A 352 0.85 1.36 25.70
CA ASN A 352 1.14 2.79 25.90
C ASN A 352 0.89 3.54 24.58
N ALA A 353 -0.04 4.49 24.58
CA ALA A 353 -0.36 5.32 23.42
C ALA A 353 0.82 6.19 22.96
N ASN A 354 1.78 6.47 23.83
CA ASN A 354 2.97 7.26 23.50
C ASN A 354 4.15 6.37 23.06
N GLY A 355 3.94 5.06 22.87
CA GLY A 355 4.99 4.14 22.42
C GLY A 355 5.56 4.55 21.06
N GLY A 356 6.84 4.29 20.82
CA GLY A 356 7.53 4.73 19.60
C GLY A 356 8.95 4.18 19.47
N ASN A 357 9.61 4.49 18.37
CA ASN A 357 10.95 4.08 17.98
C ASN A 357 11.09 2.55 17.92
N ASN A 358 10.00 1.86 17.57
CA ASN A 358 10.05 0.42 17.39
C ASN A 358 10.54 0.11 15.98
N TYR A 359 11.52 -0.77 15.89
CA TYR A 359 12.08 -1.31 14.66
C TYR A 359 11.60 -2.75 14.49
N GLY A 360 10.89 -3.03 13.40
CA GLY A 360 10.48 -4.37 13.01
C GLY A 360 10.87 -4.65 11.57
N ARG A 361 11.59 -5.74 11.34
CA ARG A 361 11.91 -6.23 9.99
C ARG A 361 11.58 -7.71 9.86
N GLN A 362 10.94 -8.10 8.76
CA GLN A 362 10.60 -9.48 8.43
C GLN A 362 11.04 -9.80 7.00
N ASP A 363 11.95 -10.75 6.84
CA ASP A 363 12.43 -11.23 5.53
C ASP A 363 12.00 -12.70 5.35
N GLN A 364 11.21 -13.01 4.32
CA GLN A 364 10.73 -14.36 4.01
C GLN A 364 11.07 -14.75 2.56
N SER A 365 11.60 -15.96 2.37
CA SER A 365 11.89 -16.52 1.06
C SER A 365 11.51 -18.00 0.97
N GLY A 366 10.62 -18.36 0.04
CA GLY A 366 10.19 -19.75 -0.20
C GLY A 366 8.69 -19.85 -0.39
N GLU A 367 8.10 -21.00 -0.04
CA GLU A 367 6.66 -21.24 -0.11
C GLU A 367 6.02 -21.37 1.28
N ASN A 368 4.85 -20.77 1.48
CA ASN A 368 4.01 -20.95 2.68
C ASN A 368 4.67 -20.54 4.01
N ASN A 369 5.58 -19.56 4.03
CA ASN A 369 6.16 -19.07 5.28
C ASN A 369 5.23 -18.08 6.00
N MET A 370 5.24 -18.10 7.33
CA MET A 370 4.40 -17.27 8.18
C MET A 370 5.22 -16.56 9.27
N ALA A 371 5.18 -15.23 9.29
CA ALA A 371 5.88 -14.38 10.25
C ALA A 371 4.91 -13.39 10.92
N GLY A 372 4.78 -13.46 12.23
CA GLY A 372 4.01 -12.52 13.03
C GLY A 372 4.85 -11.82 14.08
N ALA A 373 4.66 -10.52 14.23
CA ALA A 373 5.35 -9.70 15.22
C ALA A 373 4.40 -8.67 15.85
N ALA A 374 4.45 -8.54 17.18
CA ALA A 374 3.79 -7.47 17.92
C ALA A 374 4.78 -6.77 18.85
N GLN A 375 4.97 -5.46 18.70
CA GLN A 375 5.83 -4.63 19.55
C GLN A 375 4.98 -3.57 20.26
N LEU A 376 4.94 -3.57 21.59
CA LEU A 376 4.09 -2.69 22.40
C LEU A 376 4.94 -1.92 23.42
N GLY A 377 5.30 -0.69 23.10
CA GLY A 377 6.13 0.16 23.95
C GLY A 377 7.18 0.92 23.16
N PHE A 378 8.41 0.98 23.68
CA PHE A 378 9.46 1.86 23.17
C PHE A 378 10.73 1.12 22.76
N ASN A 379 11.41 1.64 21.74
CA ASN A 379 12.78 1.26 21.38
C ASN A 379 12.96 -0.25 21.15
N HIS A 380 11.91 -0.97 20.79
CA HIS A 380 12.01 -2.39 20.51
C HIS A 380 12.74 -2.61 19.19
N LYS A 381 13.58 -3.65 19.10
CA LYS A 381 14.13 -4.10 17.82
C LYS A 381 13.78 -5.56 17.59
N LEU A 382 13.21 -5.84 16.44
CA LEU A 382 12.84 -7.17 15.98
C LEU A 382 13.33 -7.35 14.55
N TYR A 383 14.05 -8.45 14.31
CA TYR A 383 14.38 -8.91 12.97
C TYR A 383 14.04 -10.39 12.85
N GLN A 384 13.15 -10.76 11.94
CA GLN A 384 12.77 -12.15 11.66
C GLN A 384 13.19 -12.53 10.24
N ARG A 385 13.92 -13.63 10.07
CA ARG A 385 14.31 -14.18 8.76
C ARG A 385 13.78 -15.60 8.60
N GLN A 386 13.14 -15.92 7.48
CA GLN A 386 12.68 -17.27 7.15
C GLN A 386 13.06 -17.64 5.71
N PHE A 387 13.72 -18.76 5.53
CA PHE A 387 14.16 -19.31 4.24
C PHE A 387 13.64 -20.76 4.09
N GLY A 388 13.24 -21.17 2.89
CA GLY A 388 12.65 -22.50 2.65
C GLY A 388 11.15 -22.50 2.89
N ASP A 389 10.55 -23.67 3.14
CA ASP A 389 9.09 -23.81 3.06
C ASP A 389 8.44 -24.09 4.43
N ASP A 390 7.20 -23.62 4.60
CA ASP A 390 6.32 -23.85 5.77
C ASP A 390 6.88 -23.39 7.13
N ASN A 391 7.79 -22.41 7.17
CA ASN A 391 8.31 -21.91 8.45
C ASN A 391 7.30 -20.99 9.13
N THR A 392 7.17 -21.09 10.45
CA THR A 392 6.30 -20.25 11.28
C THR A 392 7.09 -19.59 12.40
N VAL A 393 7.00 -18.26 12.51
CA VAL A 393 7.58 -17.49 13.62
C VAL A 393 6.57 -16.48 14.15
N TYR A 394 6.37 -16.46 15.47
CA TYR A 394 5.64 -15.40 16.15
C TYR A 394 6.47 -14.79 17.27
N SER A 395 6.45 -13.47 17.38
CA SER A 395 7.25 -12.76 18.39
C SER A 395 6.47 -11.60 19.01
N THR A 396 6.55 -11.47 20.32
CA THR A 396 5.93 -10.38 21.06
C THR A 396 6.95 -9.66 21.94
N GLN A 397 6.95 -8.34 21.91
CA GLN A 397 7.80 -7.49 22.75
C GLN A 397 6.93 -6.45 23.45
N ARG A 398 7.02 -6.36 24.77
CA ARG A 398 6.32 -5.35 25.57
C ARG A 398 7.26 -4.66 26.55
N GLY A 399 7.18 -3.34 26.63
CA GLY A 399 7.93 -2.53 27.59
C GLY A 399 8.91 -1.59 26.90
N ASN A 400 10.21 -1.76 27.14
CA ASN A 400 11.22 -0.87 26.55
C ASN A 400 12.50 -1.63 26.15
N SER A 401 13.09 -1.28 25.01
CA SER A 401 14.45 -1.69 24.64
C SER A 401 14.68 -3.20 24.59
N ASN A 402 13.63 -3.97 24.34
CA ASN A 402 13.74 -5.42 24.10
C ASN A 402 14.25 -5.68 22.67
N LEU A 403 15.08 -6.72 22.52
CA LEU A 403 15.69 -7.13 21.27
C LEU A 403 15.27 -8.57 20.92
N VAL A 404 14.85 -8.79 19.68
CA VAL A 404 14.60 -10.10 19.06
C VAL A 404 15.35 -10.16 17.73
N SER A 405 16.13 -11.20 17.46
CA SER A 405 16.70 -11.49 16.14
C SER A 405 16.48 -12.97 15.83
N THR A 406 15.70 -13.35 14.84
CA THR A 406 15.39 -14.75 14.56
C THR A 406 15.67 -15.12 13.12
N TYR A 407 15.92 -16.40 12.87
CA TYR A 407 16.31 -16.98 11.59
C TYR A 407 15.72 -18.39 11.50
N GLN A 408 15.14 -18.80 10.38
CA GLN A 408 14.66 -20.17 10.18
C GLN A 408 14.97 -20.64 8.75
N PHE A 409 15.40 -21.88 8.58
CA PHE A 409 15.65 -22.54 7.30
C PHE A 409 15.05 -23.95 7.33
N ALA A 410 14.19 -24.36 6.39
CA ALA A 410 13.71 -25.74 6.36
C ALA A 410 13.33 -26.34 5.00
N ASP A 411 14.01 -27.43 4.58
CA ASP A 411 13.41 -28.73 4.19
C ASP A 411 14.49 -29.87 4.09
N PRO A 412 14.22 -31.20 4.26
CA PRO A 412 13.20 -31.97 3.53
C PRO A 412 12.31 -32.86 4.41
N GLY A 413 11.18 -32.28 4.84
CA GLY A 413 10.13 -32.88 5.67
C GLY A 413 9.21 -31.85 6.33
N LYS A 414 9.55 -30.57 6.17
CA LYS A 414 8.85 -29.30 6.44
C LYS A 414 9.00 -28.66 7.81
N GLY A 415 8.49 -27.42 7.86
CA GLY A 415 9.07 -26.23 8.48
C GLY A 415 9.36 -26.18 9.97
N ASN A 416 10.09 -25.13 10.34
CA ASN A 416 10.38 -24.80 11.74
C ASN A 416 9.27 -23.94 12.36
N ALA A 417 9.05 -24.09 13.67
CA ALA A 417 8.10 -23.28 14.43
C ALA A 417 8.77 -22.58 15.62
N ALA A 418 8.60 -21.26 15.76
CA ALA A 418 9.17 -20.52 16.87
C ALA A 418 8.19 -19.51 17.49
N HIS A 419 8.13 -19.48 18.81
CA HIS A 419 7.46 -18.42 19.58
C HIS A 419 8.48 -17.70 20.47
N THR A 420 8.50 -16.37 20.41
CA THR A 420 9.28 -15.55 21.35
C THR A 420 8.38 -14.53 22.05
N ALA A 421 8.56 -14.37 23.36
CA ALA A 421 7.79 -13.42 24.15
C ALA A 421 8.68 -12.73 25.18
N GLN A 422 8.68 -11.39 25.18
CA GLN A 422 9.45 -10.58 26.10
C GLN A 422 8.59 -9.50 26.74
N ARG A 423 8.56 -9.45 28.08
CA ARG A 423 7.98 -8.34 28.86
C ARG A 423 9.04 -7.66 29.71
N GLY A 424 8.93 -6.34 29.85
CA GLY A 424 9.81 -5.54 30.70
C GLY A 424 10.87 -4.81 29.88
N GLN A 425 12.04 -4.61 30.50
CA GLN A 425 13.12 -3.82 29.93
C GLN A 425 14.35 -4.65 29.58
N ASN A 426 15.02 -4.28 28.48
CA ASN A 426 16.35 -4.76 28.08
C ASN A 426 16.47 -6.28 27.93
N ASN A 427 15.37 -6.96 27.58
CA ASN A 427 15.43 -8.37 27.28
C ASN A 427 16.07 -8.60 25.90
N GLN A 428 16.78 -9.71 25.74
CA GLN A 428 17.42 -10.08 24.48
C GLN A 428 17.04 -11.51 24.09
N ILE A 429 16.61 -11.74 22.84
CA ILE A 429 16.45 -13.08 22.26
C ILE A 429 17.05 -13.10 20.85
N LEU A 430 17.98 -14.02 20.60
CA LEU A 430 18.36 -14.47 19.26
C LEU A 430 17.82 -15.91 19.07
N LEU A 431 17.09 -16.26 18.01
CA LEU A 431 16.62 -17.64 17.77
C LEU A 431 16.75 -18.06 16.29
N VAL A 432 17.69 -18.94 16.00
CA VAL A 432 18.09 -19.44 14.68
C VAL A 432 17.69 -20.92 14.56
N GLN A 433 17.08 -21.38 13.47
CA GLN A 433 16.72 -22.79 13.23
C GLN A 433 17.01 -23.17 11.77
N LYS A 434 17.61 -24.32 11.50
CA LYS A 434 18.12 -24.77 10.20
C LYS A 434 17.69 -26.23 9.98
N THR A 435 17.78 -26.76 8.76
CA THR A 435 17.48 -28.18 8.45
C THR A 435 18.47 -28.75 7.43
N GLY A 436 18.37 -30.04 7.10
CA GLY A 436 19.28 -30.67 6.14
C GLY A 436 18.78 -32.03 5.63
N ALA A 437 19.47 -32.59 4.62
CA ALA A 437 19.10 -33.83 3.97
C ALA A 437 18.84 -34.97 4.99
N ASN A 438 17.76 -35.73 4.78
CA ASN A 438 17.27 -36.82 5.65
C ASN A 438 16.55 -36.40 6.96
N SER A 439 16.18 -35.12 7.15
CA SER A 439 15.35 -34.73 8.31
C SER A 439 13.86 -35.04 8.08
N SER A 440 13.25 -35.92 8.87
CA SER A 440 11.82 -36.27 8.73
C SER A 440 10.82 -35.25 9.31
N GLY A 441 11.28 -34.06 9.74
CA GLY A 441 10.46 -32.98 10.29
C GLY A 441 11.32 -31.80 10.80
N GLY A 442 10.70 -30.64 11.05
CA GLY A 442 11.35 -29.41 11.47
C GLY A 442 11.52 -29.23 12.99
N HIS A 443 12.22 -28.17 13.38
CA HIS A 443 12.49 -27.83 14.77
C HIS A 443 11.39 -26.93 15.35
N SER A 444 11.17 -27.03 16.66
CA SER A 444 10.32 -26.08 17.37
C SER A 444 10.92 -25.61 18.69
N TYR A 445 10.68 -24.32 19.02
CA TYR A 445 11.14 -23.74 20.27
C TYR A 445 10.28 -22.56 20.73
N THR A 446 10.08 -22.44 22.05
CA THR A 446 9.40 -21.30 22.68
C THR A 446 10.34 -20.64 23.68
N VAL A 447 10.50 -19.31 23.59
CA VAL A 447 11.25 -18.50 24.54
C VAL A 447 10.32 -17.50 25.19
N GLU A 448 10.19 -17.56 26.52
CA GLU A 448 9.39 -16.62 27.30
C GLU A 448 10.26 -15.93 28.35
N GLN A 449 10.29 -14.59 28.32
CA GLN A 449 11.07 -13.78 29.24
C GLN A 449 10.17 -12.74 29.91
N GLY A 450 10.09 -12.78 31.24
CA GLY A 450 9.41 -11.74 32.02
C GLY A 450 7.88 -11.82 32.03
N LEU A 451 7.26 -12.88 31.48
CA LEU A 451 5.80 -13.03 31.42
C LEU A 451 5.12 -13.00 32.80
N GLY A 452 5.83 -13.41 33.85
CA GLY A 452 5.39 -13.37 35.25
C GLY A 452 5.40 -11.99 35.92
N GLY A 453 5.67 -10.90 35.20
CA GLY A 453 5.45 -9.53 35.67
C GLY A 453 6.64 -8.83 36.32
N SER A 454 7.89 -9.21 36.01
CA SER A 454 9.05 -8.43 36.47
C SER A 454 9.24 -7.19 35.60
N PRO A 455 9.23 -5.96 36.16
CA PRO A 455 9.36 -4.72 35.39
C PRO A 455 10.76 -4.50 34.79
N HIS A 456 11.79 -5.18 35.33
CA HIS A 456 13.19 -5.08 34.89
C HIS A 456 13.81 -6.47 34.85
N SER A 457 13.67 -7.15 33.72
CA SER A 457 14.11 -8.54 33.60
C SER A 457 15.55 -8.65 33.10
N GLY A 458 15.98 -7.84 32.13
CA GLY A 458 17.33 -7.95 31.56
C GLY A 458 17.69 -9.37 31.11
N ASN A 459 16.67 -10.18 30.78
CA ASN A 459 16.86 -11.59 30.52
C ASN A 459 17.53 -11.75 29.16
N GLN A 460 18.42 -12.73 29.04
CA GLN A 460 19.11 -13.03 27.80
C GLN A 460 18.83 -14.47 27.38
N ALA A 461 18.54 -14.65 26.09
CA ALA A 461 18.48 -15.96 25.45
C ALA A 461 19.13 -15.90 24.06
N ASN A 462 19.78 -16.99 23.66
CA ASN A 462 20.37 -17.18 22.34
C ASN A 462 20.18 -18.66 21.99
N ILE A 463 19.45 -18.99 20.92
CA ILE A 463 19.15 -20.37 20.58
C ILE A 463 19.40 -20.60 19.07
N LEU A 464 20.08 -21.68 18.72
CA LEU A 464 20.50 -22.07 17.35
C LEU A 464 20.12 -23.54 17.13
N GLN A 465 19.36 -23.90 16.09
CA GLN A 465 18.97 -25.29 15.79
C GLN A 465 19.42 -25.68 14.38
N LEU A 466 19.96 -26.88 14.25
CA LEU A 466 20.75 -27.36 13.11
C LEU A 466 20.46 -28.86 12.90
N GLY A 467 20.30 -29.29 11.65
CA GLY A 467 19.88 -30.65 11.26
C GLY A 467 20.97 -31.74 11.39
N PRO A 468 20.77 -32.93 10.79
CA PRO A 468 21.67 -34.10 10.95
C PRO A 468 23.15 -33.84 10.67
N ASP A 469 23.46 -32.86 9.81
CA ASP A 469 24.80 -32.54 9.33
C ASP A 469 25.37 -31.21 9.88
N GLY A 470 24.69 -30.56 10.84
CA GLY A 470 25.08 -29.22 11.31
C GLY A 470 26.35 -29.18 12.17
N ASN A 471 27.10 -28.07 12.09
CA ASN A 471 28.37 -27.88 12.80
C ASN A 471 28.41 -26.59 13.64
N PHE A 472 28.45 -26.75 14.97
CA PHE A 472 28.50 -25.64 15.92
C PHE A 472 29.75 -24.73 15.78
N ALA A 473 30.85 -25.22 15.21
CA ALA A 473 32.09 -24.45 15.08
C ALA A 473 32.09 -23.51 13.87
N THR A 474 31.26 -23.79 12.85
CA THR A 474 31.21 -23.02 11.59
C THR A 474 29.89 -22.30 11.37
N ASP A 475 28.80 -22.74 12.02
CA ASP A 475 27.44 -22.33 11.66
C ASP A 475 26.80 -21.38 12.68
N ALA A 476 27.62 -20.76 13.52
CA ALA A 476 27.18 -19.77 14.50
C ALA A 476 26.69 -18.49 13.81
N GLU A 477 25.57 -17.97 14.29
CA GLU A 477 24.97 -16.73 13.79
C GLU A 477 25.04 -15.65 14.87
N ASN A 478 25.24 -14.42 14.42
CA ASN A 478 25.25 -13.25 15.29
C ASN A 478 23.86 -12.59 15.35
N CYS A 479 23.59 -11.93 16.47
CA CYS A 479 22.44 -11.05 16.62
C CYS A 479 22.75 -9.76 15.86
N ASP A 480 22.14 -9.59 14.69
CA ASP A 480 22.33 -8.43 13.82
C ASP A 480 20.99 -7.77 13.51
N PHE A 481 21.03 -6.46 13.31
CA PHE A 481 19.90 -5.60 12.95
C PHE A 481 20.36 -4.67 11.83
N GLN A 482 19.73 -4.80 10.67
CA GLN A 482 20.05 -3.95 9.55
C GLN A 482 19.66 -2.50 9.86
N ALA A 483 20.42 -1.55 9.30
CA ALA A 483 20.01 -0.15 9.36
C ALA A 483 18.66 0.02 8.63
N PRO A 484 17.77 0.89 9.12
CA PRO A 484 16.59 1.30 8.38
C PRO A 484 16.96 1.75 6.97
N GLN A 485 16.18 1.32 5.97
CA GLN A 485 16.29 1.85 4.63
C GLN A 485 15.60 3.20 4.54
N ASP A 486 16.25 4.16 3.89
CA ASP A 486 15.61 5.41 3.52
C ASP A 486 14.50 5.14 2.49
N LEU A 487 13.30 5.63 2.78
CA LEU A 487 12.20 5.54 1.84
C LEU A 487 12.39 6.57 0.73
N VAL A 488 12.18 6.12 -0.51
CA VAL A 488 12.13 7.00 -1.67
C VAL A 488 10.92 7.92 -1.56
N CYS A 489 11.16 9.22 -1.42
CA CYS A 489 10.14 10.26 -1.60
C CYS A 489 10.07 10.64 -3.09
N PRO A 490 8.93 10.44 -3.77
CA PRO A 490 8.74 10.95 -5.12
C PRO A 490 8.75 12.50 -5.09
N PRO A 491 9.26 13.16 -6.14
CA PRO A 491 9.17 14.60 -6.23
C PRO A 491 7.72 15.04 -6.43
N GLY A 492 7.36 16.21 -5.88
CA GLY A 492 6.10 16.86 -6.21
C GLY A 492 6.00 17.21 -7.70
N LEU A 493 4.78 17.47 -8.16
CA LEU A 493 4.53 17.87 -9.54
C LEU A 493 4.98 19.32 -9.79
N ASN A 494 5.53 19.55 -10.99
CA ASN A 494 5.90 20.89 -11.44
C ASN A 494 4.66 21.68 -11.87
N ASP A 495 4.70 22.99 -11.68
CA ASP A 495 3.67 23.89 -12.19
C ASP A 495 3.65 23.92 -13.72
N PHE A 496 2.48 24.20 -14.26
CA PHE A 496 2.30 24.58 -15.65
C PHE A 496 1.42 25.82 -15.79
N ASP A 497 1.52 26.42 -16.97
CA ASP A 497 0.57 27.43 -17.41
C ASP A 497 -0.02 27.04 -18.77
N LEU A 498 -1.13 27.68 -19.11
CA LEU A 498 -1.79 27.57 -20.40
C LEU A 498 -1.77 28.93 -21.09
N ASP A 499 -1.24 28.93 -22.32
CA ASP A 499 -1.22 30.11 -23.17
C ASP A 499 -2.64 30.51 -23.58
N ALA A 500 -2.83 31.80 -23.82
CA ALA A 500 -4.09 32.28 -24.39
C ALA A 500 -4.32 31.64 -25.76
N PRO A 501 -5.53 31.13 -26.06
CA PRO A 501 -5.79 30.46 -27.34
C PRO A 501 -5.67 31.41 -28.54
N CYS A 502 -5.82 32.71 -28.31
CA CYS A 502 -5.71 33.76 -29.31
C CYS A 502 -4.86 34.92 -28.75
N VAL A 503 -3.92 35.42 -29.55
CA VAL A 503 -3.25 36.70 -29.32
C VAL A 503 -3.77 37.72 -30.32
N ASP A 504 -4.34 38.83 -29.85
CA ASP A 504 -4.64 39.95 -30.74
C ASP A 504 -3.31 40.57 -31.18
N THR A 505 -2.92 40.29 -32.43
CA THR A 505 -1.69 40.82 -33.01
C THR A 505 -1.82 42.30 -33.40
N GLY A 506 -2.94 42.94 -33.05
CA GLY A 506 -3.34 44.25 -33.54
C GLY A 506 -3.81 44.12 -34.99
N SER A 507 -4.83 44.90 -35.37
CA SER A 507 -5.19 45.04 -36.77
C SER A 507 -3.95 45.48 -37.56
N GLY A 508 -3.40 44.57 -38.36
CA GLY A 508 -2.44 44.91 -39.39
C GLY A 508 -3.12 45.86 -40.37
N CYS A 509 -2.89 47.15 -40.18
CA CYS A 509 -2.98 48.17 -41.21
C CYS A 509 -1.58 48.40 -41.76
#